data_AF-A0A946BMH8-F1
#
_entry.id   AF-A0A946BMH8-F1
#
_cell.length_a   1.000
_cell.length_b   1.000
_cell.length_c   1.000
_cell.angle_alpha   90.00
_cell.angle_beta   90.00
_cell.angle_gamma   90.00
#
_symmetry.space_group_name_H-M   'P 1'
#
loop_
_entity.id
_entity.type
_entity.pdbx_description
1 polymer ?
#
loop_
_entity_poly.entity_id
_entity_poly.type
_entity_poly.pdbx_seq_one_letter_code
_entity_poly.pdbx_strand_id
1 'polypeptide(L)'
;MAGKLYFDELETRSSDSRAAAQSQKLRSVLGSIVGQSEAWHVAASEVHDIEDLSKLPVLRKSELAERQMNRPPFGGLPVKDIAHIFQSPGPIYEPGGITHDWWRMGRFLHAAGVRHDDILQNCFSYHLTPAGMIFESGAHAVGATVLPAGTGQTELQVTAARDVGTTAYAGTPDYLKVIIDKADDMGISLAINKAVVGGGALFPSLRQEYADRGISCLQAYATADLGNIAYESSSKEGMIVDEGVIVEIVTPGTGQLVLPGEVGEVVVTSMNADYPLIRFATGDMSAVLLGQSPCGRTNMRIKGWMGRADQTTKIKGMFVRPEQVASIVDRHAEVVKVRVIVQRLGQQDVMIVQLESTCSDESIYAETIEKTLKLKGVVEIVAPESLPKDGLVIEDQRSYD
;
A
#
# COMPACT_ATOMS: atom_id res chain seq x y z
N MET A 1 -34.76 -10.36 1.46
CA MET A 1 -33.95 -11.19 0.55
C MET A 1 -32.56 -11.27 1.15
N ALA A 2 -32.02 -12.47 1.40
CA ALA A 2 -30.64 -12.59 1.87
C ALA A 2 -29.71 -11.99 0.80
N GLY A 3 -29.04 -10.87 1.11
CA GLY A 3 -28.12 -10.24 0.17
C GLY A 3 -27.01 -11.20 -0.24
N LYS A 4 -26.54 -11.11 -1.48
CA LYS A 4 -25.35 -11.86 -1.92
C LYS A 4 -24.20 -11.57 -0.92
N LEU A 5 -23.53 -12.62 -0.46
CA LEU A 5 -22.41 -12.51 0.50
C LEU A 5 -21.16 -11.90 -0.16
N TYR A 6 -21.03 -12.11 -1.46
CA TYR A 6 -19.93 -11.63 -2.30
C TYR A 6 -20.45 -10.67 -3.37
N PHE A 7 -19.63 -9.68 -3.71
CA PHE A 7 -19.87 -8.67 -4.74
C PHE A 7 -19.89 -9.31 -6.13
N ASP A 8 -18.94 -10.22 -6.39
CA ASP A 8 -18.84 -10.97 -7.63
C ASP A 8 -18.27 -12.38 -7.39
N GLU A 9 -18.20 -13.19 -8.47
CA GLU A 9 -17.70 -14.56 -8.42
C GLU A 9 -16.18 -14.65 -8.23
N LEU A 10 -15.44 -13.56 -8.46
CA LEU A 10 -13.98 -13.56 -8.34
C LEU A 10 -13.54 -13.71 -6.89
N GLU A 11 -14.33 -13.23 -5.93
CA GLU A 11 -13.99 -13.27 -4.50
C GLU A 11 -13.82 -14.70 -3.94
N THR A 12 -14.41 -15.71 -4.59
CA THR A 12 -14.41 -17.11 -4.14
C THR A 12 -13.77 -18.10 -5.11
N ARG A 13 -13.13 -17.59 -6.18
CA ARG A 13 -12.45 -18.44 -7.17
C ARG A 13 -11.23 -19.16 -6.61
N SER A 14 -10.89 -20.32 -7.16
CA SER A 14 -9.68 -21.05 -6.77
C SER A 14 -8.41 -20.24 -7.07
N SER A 15 -7.32 -20.54 -6.33
CA SER A 15 -6.01 -19.94 -6.57
C SER A 15 -5.53 -20.16 -8.01
N ASP A 16 -5.72 -21.35 -8.57
CA ASP A 16 -5.33 -21.67 -9.95
C ASP A 16 -6.10 -20.82 -10.98
N SER A 17 -7.41 -20.67 -10.78
CA SER A 17 -8.25 -19.82 -11.66
C SER A 17 -7.83 -18.36 -11.59
N ARG A 18 -7.51 -17.87 -10.37
CA ARG A 18 -6.97 -16.52 -10.16
C ARG A 18 -5.64 -16.32 -10.87
N ALA A 19 -4.67 -17.20 -10.63
CA ALA A 19 -3.33 -17.11 -11.22
C ALA A 19 -3.38 -17.15 -12.76
N ALA A 20 -4.19 -18.04 -13.35
CA ALA A 20 -4.36 -18.13 -14.80
C ALA A 20 -4.96 -16.85 -15.39
N ALA A 21 -6.04 -16.32 -14.79
CA ALA A 21 -6.70 -15.10 -15.27
C ALA A 21 -5.82 -13.86 -15.09
N GLN A 22 -5.13 -13.74 -13.95
CA GLN A 22 -4.20 -12.64 -13.70
C GLN A 22 -2.98 -12.70 -14.62
N SER A 23 -2.43 -13.88 -14.89
CA SER A 23 -1.33 -14.07 -15.87
C SER A 23 -1.75 -13.66 -17.28
N GLN A 24 -2.97 -14.04 -17.71
CA GLN A 24 -3.49 -13.62 -19.00
C GLN A 24 -3.64 -12.10 -19.09
N LYS A 25 -4.20 -11.48 -18.05
CA LYS A 25 -4.38 -10.02 -18.00
C LYS A 25 -3.04 -9.30 -17.93
N LEU A 26 -2.08 -9.81 -17.15
CA LEU A 26 -0.73 -9.28 -17.03
C LEU A 26 -0.06 -9.19 -18.40
N ARG A 27 -0.05 -10.27 -19.18
CA ARG A 27 0.53 -10.25 -20.54
C ARG A 27 -0.11 -9.20 -21.44
N SER A 28 -1.44 -9.04 -21.36
CA SER A 28 -2.15 -7.99 -22.10
C SER A 28 -1.75 -6.58 -21.66
N VAL A 29 -1.56 -6.36 -20.36
CA VAL A 29 -1.14 -5.06 -19.82
C VAL A 29 0.31 -4.77 -20.23
N LEU A 30 1.23 -5.72 -20.06
CA LEU A 30 2.63 -5.58 -20.45
C LEU A 30 2.77 -5.24 -21.94
N GLY A 31 2.01 -5.91 -22.82
CA GLY A 31 2.01 -5.63 -24.25
C GLY A 31 1.45 -4.25 -24.64
N SER A 32 0.72 -3.59 -23.74
CA SER A 32 0.19 -2.23 -23.97
C SER A 32 1.13 -1.12 -23.50
N ILE A 33 2.16 -1.47 -22.72
CA ILE A 33 3.09 -0.49 -22.17
C ILE A 33 4.02 0.02 -23.26
N VAL A 34 4.07 1.33 -23.39
CA VAL A 34 4.98 2.06 -24.28
C VAL A 34 5.89 2.96 -23.45
N GLY A 35 6.96 3.45 -24.07
CA GLY A 35 7.83 4.46 -23.45
C GLY A 35 8.79 3.94 -22.38
N GLN A 36 8.92 2.62 -22.23
CA GLN A 36 9.97 1.99 -21.43
C GLN A 36 11.26 1.82 -22.24
N SER A 37 12.35 1.44 -21.57
CA SER A 37 13.62 1.15 -22.23
C SER A 37 13.56 -0.15 -23.03
N GLU A 38 14.44 -0.31 -24.02
CA GLU A 38 14.57 -1.56 -24.78
C GLU A 38 14.85 -2.75 -23.85
N ALA A 39 15.75 -2.57 -22.87
CA ALA A 39 16.05 -3.59 -21.87
C ALA A 39 14.82 -4.01 -21.06
N TRP A 40 13.94 -3.05 -20.72
CA TRP A 40 12.68 -3.34 -20.03
C TRP A 40 11.75 -4.18 -20.92
N HIS A 41 11.65 -3.84 -22.21
CA HIS A 41 10.82 -4.61 -23.16
C HIS A 41 11.34 -6.03 -23.38
N VAL A 42 12.67 -6.23 -23.41
CA VAL A 42 13.27 -7.56 -23.44
C VAL A 42 12.88 -8.35 -22.20
N ALA A 43 13.08 -7.78 -21.00
CA ALA A 43 12.68 -8.44 -19.75
C ALA A 43 11.17 -8.75 -19.70
N ALA A 44 10.32 -7.83 -20.17
CA ALA A 44 8.87 -8.03 -20.22
C ALA A 44 8.45 -9.17 -21.16
N SER A 45 9.21 -9.43 -22.24
CA SER A 45 8.94 -10.54 -23.15
C SER A 45 9.19 -11.93 -22.51
N GLU A 46 9.98 -11.97 -21.44
CA GLU A 46 10.27 -13.17 -20.65
C GLU A 46 9.28 -13.39 -19.50
N VAL A 47 8.26 -12.52 -19.36
CA VAL A 47 7.21 -12.65 -18.34
C VAL A 47 6.03 -13.42 -18.92
N HIS A 48 5.89 -14.69 -18.52
CA HIS A 48 4.82 -15.57 -18.98
C HIS A 48 3.67 -15.67 -17.99
N ASP A 49 3.95 -15.59 -16.69
CA ASP A 49 2.98 -15.69 -15.60
C ASP A 49 3.28 -14.68 -14.47
N ILE A 50 2.55 -14.79 -13.37
CA ILE A 50 2.69 -13.86 -12.23
C ILE A 50 3.99 -14.11 -11.46
N GLU A 51 4.52 -15.33 -11.49
CA GLU A 51 5.76 -15.74 -10.84
C GLU A 51 6.99 -15.09 -11.51
N ASP A 52 6.90 -14.86 -12.82
CA ASP A 52 7.93 -14.17 -13.60
C ASP A 52 8.03 -12.65 -13.36
N LEU A 53 7.09 -12.04 -12.62
CA LEU A 53 7.12 -10.59 -12.34
C LEU A 53 8.47 -10.14 -11.78
N SER A 54 9.11 -10.97 -10.96
CA SER A 54 10.41 -10.69 -10.34
C SER A 54 11.52 -10.31 -11.34
N LYS A 55 11.39 -10.70 -12.62
CA LYS A 55 12.31 -10.34 -13.72
C LYS A 55 12.25 -8.86 -14.11
N LEU A 56 11.14 -8.19 -13.84
CA LEU A 56 10.97 -6.77 -14.12
C LEU A 56 11.50 -5.90 -12.97
N PRO A 57 12.10 -4.74 -13.27
CA PRO A 57 12.53 -3.81 -12.24
C PRO A 57 11.33 -3.22 -11.48
N VAL A 58 11.53 -2.93 -10.20
CA VAL A 58 10.55 -2.21 -9.38
C VAL A 58 10.49 -0.75 -9.81
N LEU A 59 9.30 -0.24 -10.11
CA LEU A 59 9.06 1.18 -10.37
C LEU A 59 8.88 1.91 -9.04
N ARG A 60 9.83 2.79 -8.68
CA ARG A 60 9.75 3.56 -7.44
C ARG A 60 9.05 4.91 -7.64
N LYS A 61 8.48 5.46 -6.57
CA LYS A 61 7.86 6.80 -6.59
C LYS A 61 8.82 7.91 -7.03
N SER A 62 10.07 7.85 -6.60
CA SER A 62 11.11 8.81 -7.02
C SER A 62 11.36 8.76 -8.53
N GLU A 63 11.40 7.57 -9.10
CA GLU A 63 11.55 7.37 -10.54
C GLU A 63 10.32 7.87 -11.30
N LEU A 64 9.10 7.58 -10.81
CA LEU A 64 7.88 8.10 -11.43
C LEU A 64 7.84 9.64 -11.42
N ALA A 65 8.22 10.26 -10.30
CA ALA A 65 8.34 11.71 -10.18
C ALA A 65 9.33 12.29 -11.20
N GLU A 66 10.51 11.69 -11.33
CA GLU A 66 11.53 12.11 -12.30
C GLU A 66 11.02 11.95 -13.74
N ARG A 67 10.38 10.82 -14.06
CA ARG A 67 9.77 10.59 -15.38
C ARG A 67 8.75 11.67 -15.70
N GLN A 68 7.84 11.99 -14.77
CA GLN A 68 6.82 13.02 -14.97
C GLN A 68 7.41 14.43 -15.11
N MET A 69 8.46 14.75 -14.36
CA MET A 69 9.19 16.01 -14.51
C MET A 69 9.82 16.14 -15.91
N ASN A 70 10.42 15.07 -16.42
CA ASN A 70 11.08 15.06 -17.73
C ASN A 70 10.07 14.95 -18.90
N ARG A 71 8.94 14.28 -18.70
CA ARG A 71 7.89 14.04 -19.71
C ARG A 71 6.49 14.20 -19.12
N PRO A 72 6.04 15.45 -18.87
CA PRO A 72 4.71 15.70 -18.32
C PRO A 72 3.57 15.22 -19.23
N PRO A 73 2.36 14.91 -18.70
CA PRO A 73 2.05 14.88 -17.27
C PRO A 73 2.34 13.51 -16.61
N PHE A 74 2.38 12.41 -17.36
CA PHE A 74 2.42 11.05 -16.81
C PHE A 74 3.73 10.28 -17.05
N GLY A 75 4.80 10.97 -17.42
CA GLY A 75 6.13 10.36 -17.48
C GLY A 75 6.31 9.34 -18.60
N GLY A 76 5.49 9.45 -19.66
CA GLY A 76 5.49 8.51 -20.78
C GLY A 76 4.67 7.23 -20.56
N LEU A 77 3.95 7.11 -19.43
CA LEU A 77 3.03 6.00 -19.20
C LEU A 77 1.81 6.09 -20.15
N PRO A 78 1.25 4.95 -20.61
CA PRO A 78 0.16 4.91 -21.60
C PRO A 78 -1.21 5.20 -20.95
N VAL A 79 -1.38 6.41 -20.43
CA VAL A 79 -2.62 6.82 -19.77
C VAL A 79 -3.74 7.11 -20.78
N LYS A 80 -4.93 6.57 -20.55
CA LYS A 80 -6.12 6.76 -21.40
C LYS A 80 -7.41 6.67 -20.59
N ASP A 81 -8.54 7.03 -21.17
CA ASP A 81 -9.88 6.82 -20.60
C ASP A 81 -10.08 7.39 -19.18
N ILE A 82 -9.43 8.52 -18.89
CA ILE A 82 -9.48 9.22 -17.59
C ILE A 82 -10.47 10.38 -17.61
N ALA A 83 -11.08 10.66 -16.47
CA ALA A 83 -11.94 11.81 -16.23
C ALA A 83 -11.23 12.92 -15.45
N HIS A 84 -10.20 12.57 -14.68
CA HIS A 84 -9.52 13.47 -13.76
C HIS A 84 -8.00 13.31 -13.82
N ILE A 85 -7.31 14.40 -13.48
CA ILE A 85 -5.89 14.43 -13.16
C ILE A 85 -5.78 15.03 -11.75
N PHE A 86 -5.26 14.24 -10.82
CA PHE A 86 -5.04 14.60 -9.43
C PHE A 86 -3.57 14.93 -9.18
N GLN A 87 -3.31 15.55 -8.04
CA GLN A 87 -1.98 15.74 -7.49
C GLN A 87 -2.05 15.64 -5.97
N SER A 88 -1.57 14.53 -5.41
CA SER A 88 -1.30 14.43 -3.98
C SER A 88 -0.10 15.30 -3.59
N PRO A 89 0.13 15.57 -2.29
CA PRO A 89 1.34 16.24 -1.85
C PRO A 89 2.60 15.57 -2.42
N GLY A 90 3.30 16.30 -3.29
CA GLY A 90 4.41 15.79 -4.08
C GLY A 90 4.31 16.20 -5.56
N PRO A 91 5.31 15.82 -6.36
CA PRO A 91 5.38 16.22 -7.77
C PRO A 91 4.67 15.24 -8.74
N ILE A 92 4.00 14.20 -8.22
CA ILE A 92 3.36 13.16 -9.04
C ILE A 92 1.90 13.56 -9.31
N TYR A 93 1.51 13.55 -10.58
CA TYR A 93 0.14 13.59 -11.04
C TYR A 93 -0.44 12.17 -11.14
N GLU A 94 -1.63 11.97 -10.58
CA GLU A 94 -2.34 10.70 -10.61
C GLU A 94 -3.59 10.78 -11.51
N PRO A 95 -3.72 9.96 -12.56
CA PRO A 95 -4.93 9.90 -13.36
C PRO A 95 -6.08 9.22 -12.60
N GLY A 96 -7.33 9.55 -12.95
CA GLY A 96 -8.50 8.88 -12.40
C GLY A 96 -9.67 8.77 -13.36
N GLY A 97 -10.24 7.57 -13.48
CA GLY A 97 -11.47 7.29 -14.24
C GLY A 97 -12.73 7.24 -13.37
N ILE A 98 -13.89 7.14 -14.02
CA ILE A 98 -15.22 7.06 -13.36
C ILE A 98 -16.06 5.85 -13.80
N THR A 99 -15.50 4.99 -14.65
CA THR A 99 -16.20 3.84 -15.24
C THR A 99 -15.69 2.53 -14.65
N HIS A 100 -16.49 1.46 -14.72
CA HIS A 100 -16.09 0.09 -14.38
C HIS A 100 -15.50 -0.15 -12.97
N ASP A 101 -15.87 0.66 -11.97
CA ASP A 101 -15.20 0.67 -10.65
C ASP A 101 -13.68 0.83 -10.79
N TRP A 102 -13.26 1.89 -11.47
CA TRP A 102 -11.87 2.16 -11.86
C TRP A 102 -10.87 2.05 -10.69
N TRP A 103 -11.30 2.46 -9.49
CA TRP A 103 -10.51 2.42 -8.25
C TRP A 103 -10.62 1.12 -7.46
N ARG A 104 -11.45 0.17 -7.92
CA ARG A 104 -11.66 -1.19 -7.38
C ARG A 104 -12.15 -1.21 -5.94
N MET A 105 -13.06 -0.31 -5.61
CA MET A 105 -13.56 -0.11 -4.25
C MET A 105 -14.88 -0.85 -3.97
N GLY A 106 -15.58 -1.33 -5.00
CA GLY A 106 -16.89 -1.97 -4.89
C GLY A 106 -16.87 -3.21 -3.99
N ARG A 107 -15.86 -4.07 -4.12
CA ARG A 107 -15.70 -5.27 -3.26
C ARG A 107 -15.53 -4.90 -1.79
N PHE A 108 -14.75 -3.85 -1.50
CA PHE A 108 -14.56 -3.38 -0.13
C PHE A 108 -15.85 -2.84 0.47
N LEU A 109 -16.53 -1.92 -0.22
CA LEU A 109 -17.80 -1.38 0.28
C LEU A 109 -18.86 -2.47 0.46
N HIS A 110 -18.90 -3.43 -0.47
CA HIS A 110 -19.79 -4.58 -0.35
C HIS A 110 -19.43 -5.47 0.85
N ALA A 111 -18.14 -5.75 1.08
CA ALA A 111 -17.66 -6.51 2.24
C ALA A 111 -17.94 -5.79 3.58
N ALA A 112 -17.96 -4.46 3.58
CA ALA A 112 -18.33 -3.62 4.72
C ALA A 112 -19.84 -3.49 4.94
N GLY A 113 -20.67 -4.08 4.06
CA GLY A 113 -22.12 -4.07 4.20
C GLY A 113 -22.80 -2.84 3.59
N VAL A 114 -22.09 -2.00 2.85
CA VAL A 114 -22.68 -0.87 2.11
C VAL A 114 -23.44 -1.42 0.90
N ARG A 115 -24.68 -0.99 0.70
CA ARG A 115 -25.61 -1.47 -0.33
C ARG A 115 -26.33 -0.30 -0.99
N HIS A 116 -27.18 -0.60 -1.97
CA HIS A 116 -27.85 0.40 -2.80
C HIS A 116 -28.82 1.32 -2.03
N ASP A 117 -29.27 0.90 -0.86
CA ASP A 117 -30.18 1.62 0.03
C ASP A 117 -29.43 2.49 1.05
N ASP A 118 -28.10 2.42 1.07
CA ASP A 118 -27.29 3.29 1.91
C ASP A 118 -27.07 4.67 1.28
N ILE A 119 -27.00 5.68 2.15
CA ILE A 119 -26.50 7.01 1.81
C ILE A 119 -25.14 7.17 2.50
N LEU A 120 -24.08 7.17 1.69
CA LEU A 120 -22.69 7.28 2.11
C LEU A 120 -22.29 8.76 2.24
N GLN A 121 -22.06 9.22 3.47
CA GLN A 121 -21.42 10.49 3.73
C GLN A 121 -19.91 10.36 3.51
N ASN A 122 -19.44 10.86 2.36
CA ASN A 122 -18.04 10.79 2.00
C ASN A 122 -17.31 12.06 2.43
N CYS A 123 -16.52 11.93 3.49
CA CYS A 123 -15.76 12.98 4.14
C CYS A 123 -14.30 13.03 3.70
N PHE A 124 -13.90 12.30 2.65
CA PHE A 124 -12.62 12.58 1.98
C PHE A 124 -12.71 13.86 1.16
N SER A 125 -11.55 14.48 0.93
CA SER A 125 -11.48 15.69 0.11
C SER A 125 -11.77 15.40 -1.37
N TYR A 126 -12.51 16.31 -2.01
CA TYR A 126 -12.89 16.30 -3.44
C TYR A 126 -12.08 17.31 -4.27
N HIS A 127 -10.90 17.67 -3.78
CA HIS A 127 -10.01 18.66 -4.39
C HIS A 127 -8.88 18.00 -5.21
N LEU A 128 -7.63 18.49 -5.08
CA LEU A 128 -6.45 17.98 -5.75
C LEU A 128 -6.14 16.49 -5.51
N THR A 129 -6.49 15.90 -4.37
CA THR A 129 -6.26 14.47 -4.09
C THR A 129 -7.42 13.57 -4.55
N PRO A 130 -7.16 12.31 -4.95
CA PRO A 130 -8.20 11.42 -5.50
C PRO A 130 -9.10 10.75 -4.45
N ALA A 131 -8.84 10.93 -3.15
CA ALA A 131 -9.48 10.13 -2.09
C ALA A 131 -11.02 10.18 -2.11
N GLY A 132 -11.61 11.37 -2.35
CA GLY A 132 -13.05 11.52 -2.53
C GLY A 132 -13.59 10.64 -3.67
N MET A 133 -12.95 10.73 -4.84
CA MET A 133 -13.32 9.94 -6.04
C MET A 133 -13.09 8.44 -5.88
N ILE A 134 -12.05 8.02 -5.14
CA ILE A 134 -11.79 6.60 -4.84
C ILE A 134 -12.99 5.98 -4.12
N PHE A 135 -13.45 6.60 -3.03
CA PHE A 135 -14.56 6.08 -2.24
C PHE A 135 -15.92 6.27 -2.94
N GLU A 136 -16.09 7.35 -3.71
CA GLU A 136 -17.27 7.54 -4.56
C GLU A 136 -17.39 6.44 -5.64
N SER A 137 -16.29 6.04 -6.28
CA SER A 137 -16.27 4.93 -7.24
C SER A 137 -16.81 3.64 -6.60
N GLY A 138 -16.39 3.35 -5.37
CA GLY A 138 -16.91 2.19 -4.64
C GLY A 138 -18.40 2.30 -4.34
N ALA A 139 -18.86 3.50 -3.96
CA ALA A 139 -20.28 3.74 -3.65
C ALA A 139 -21.15 3.52 -4.87
N HIS A 140 -20.76 4.08 -6.02
CA HIS A 140 -21.43 3.85 -7.30
C HIS A 140 -21.40 2.37 -7.71
N ALA A 141 -20.29 1.67 -7.48
CA ALA A 141 -20.17 0.24 -7.79
C ALA A 141 -21.15 -0.64 -7.00
N VAL A 142 -21.48 -0.27 -5.75
CA VAL A 142 -22.49 -0.97 -4.93
C VAL A 142 -23.90 -0.37 -5.03
N GLY A 143 -24.06 0.71 -5.82
CA GLY A 143 -25.32 1.42 -6.03
C GLY A 143 -25.73 2.36 -4.90
N ALA A 144 -24.85 2.66 -3.95
CA ALA A 144 -25.14 3.56 -2.84
C ALA A 144 -25.22 5.02 -3.30
N THR A 145 -26.07 5.81 -2.63
CA THR A 145 -26.12 7.27 -2.85
C THR A 145 -24.95 7.94 -2.12
N VAL A 146 -24.33 8.94 -2.73
CA VAL A 146 -23.21 9.67 -2.10
C VAL A 146 -23.66 11.06 -1.68
N LEU A 147 -23.40 11.41 -0.41
CA LEU A 147 -23.33 12.79 0.05
C LEU A 147 -21.85 13.21 0.04
N PRO A 148 -21.40 14.01 -0.95
CA PRO A 148 -20.00 14.40 -1.11
C PRO A 148 -19.63 15.52 -0.13
N ALA A 149 -19.54 15.17 1.15
CA ALA A 149 -19.50 16.14 2.24
C ALA A 149 -18.14 16.80 2.46
N GLY A 150 -17.04 16.19 1.99
CA GLY A 150 -15.71 16.74 2.16
C GLY A 150 -15.25 16.81 3.62
N THR A 151 -14.24 17.64 3.89
CA THR A 151 -13.64 17.79 5.22
C THR A 151 -14.10 19.07 5.93
N GLY A 152 -13.98 19.11 7.25
CA GLY A 152 -14.23 20.30 8.07
C GLY A 152 -15.72 20.62 8.28
N GLN A 153 -15.98 21.76 8.91
CA GLN A 153 -17.33 22.25 9.27
C GLN A 153 -18.16 21.19 10.02
N THR A 154 -17.63 20.65 11.13
CA THR A 154 -18.21 19.48 11.81
C THR A 154 -19.68 19.66 12.23
N GLU A 155 -20.11 20.85 12.65
CA GLU A 155 -21.52 21.13 12.96
C GLU A 155 -22.43 20.98 11.74
N LEU A 156 -21.94 21.41 10.57
CA LEU A 156 -22.63 21.21 9.29
C LEU A 156 -22.63 19.73 8.89
N GLN A 157 -21.53 19.00 9.12
CA GLN A 157 -21.47 17.55 8.87
C GLN A 157 -22.52 16.79 9.67
N VAL A 158 -22.68 17.11 10.95
CA VAL A 158 -23.71 16.51 11.84
C VAL A 158 -25.11 16.85 11.37
N THR A 159 -25.34 18.14 11.04
CA THR A 159 -26.65 18.60 10.57
C THR A 159 -27.04 17.93 9.25
N ALA A 160 -26.11 17.87 8.29
CA ALA A 160 -26.32 17.21 7.01
C ALA A 160 -26.52 15.70 7.17
N ALA A 161 -25.75 15.04 8.03
CA ALA A 161 -25.90 13.61 8.33
C ALA A 161 -27.32 13.29 8.80
N ARG A 162 -27.86 14.09 9.74
CA ARG A 162 -29.22 13.96 10.25
C ARG A 162 -30.27 14.26 9.17
N ASP A 163 -30.14 15.39 8.49
CA ASP A 163 -31.19 15.88 7.57
C ASP A 163 -31.29 15.06 6.29
N VAL A 164 -30.15 14.58 5.78
CA VAL A 164 -30.08 13.69 4.62
C VAL A 164 -30.42 12.25 5.01
N GLY A 165 -30.19 11.88 6.28
CA GLY A 165 -30.40 10.52 6.77
C GLY A 165 -29.27 9.57 6.37
N THR A 166 -28.01 9.98 6.56
CA THR A 166 -26.85 9.18 6.17
C THR A 166 -26.73 7.91 7.02
N THR A 167 -26.51 6.77 6.36
CA THR A 167 -26.43 5.44 7.01
C THR A 167 -25.02 4.88 7.03
N ALA A 168 -24.14 5.39 6.17
CA ALA A 168 -22.76 4.97 6.06
C ALA A 168 -21.81 6.17 6.02
N TYR A 169 -20.59 5.97 6.52
CA TYR A 169 -19.50 6.93 6.50
C TYR A 169 -18.34 6.45 5.63
N ALA A 170 -17.73 7.36 4.86
CA ALA A 170 -16.41 7.18 4.25
C ALA A 170 -15.47 8.33 4.67
N GLY A 171 -14.25 8.01 5.09
CA GLY A 171 -13.27 9.02 5.50
C GLY A 171 -12.12 8.45 6.31
N THR A 172 -11.34 9.31 6.96
CA THR A 172 -10.30 8.86 7.90
C THR A 172 -10.94 8.35 9.19
N PRO A 173 -10.33 7.35 9.87
CA PRO A 173 -10.90 6.80 11.09
C PRO A 173 -11.21 7.86 12.14
N ASP A 174 -10.24 8.70 12.47
CA ASP A 174 -10.32 9.73 13.51
C ASP A 174 -11.40 10.79 13.25
N TYR A 175 -11.65 11.14 11.98
CA TYR A 175 -12.61 12.19 11.66
C TYR A 175 -14.07 11.77 11.91
N LEU A 176 -14.40 10.47 11.76
CA LEU A 176 -15.70 9.96 12.18
C LEU A 176 -15.95 10.18 13.68
N LYS A 177 -14.92 9.99 14.52
CA LYS A 177 -15.05 10.26 15.95
C LYS A 177 -15.36 11.73 16.21
N VAL A 178 -14.67 12.64 15.52
CA VAL A 178 -14.93 14.09 15.65
C VAL A 178 -16.38 14.44 15.30
N ILE A 179 -16.97 13.81 14.28
CA ILE A 179 -18.38 14.01 13.89
C ILE A 179 -19.33 13.46 14.96
N ILE A 180 -19.08 12.25 15.46
CA ILE A 180 -19.94 11.60 16.45
C ILE A 180 -19.89 12.35 17.79
N ASP A 181 -18.70 12.73 18.28
CA ASP A 181 -18.57 13.51 19.52
C ASP A 181 -19.28 14.86 19.39
N LYS A 182 -19.20 15.50 18.22
CA LYS A 182 -19.96 16.73 17.95
C LYS A 182 -21.46 16.50 17.90
N ALA A 183 -21.92 15.35 17.41
CA ALA A 183 -23.34 14.99 17.43
C ALA A 183 -23.85 14.82 18.86
N ASP A 184 -23.06 14.20 19.74
CA ASP A 184 -23.35 14.08 21.17
C ASP A 184 -23.44 15.46 21.84
N ASP A 185 -22.47 16.35 21.59
CA ASP A 185 -22.47 17.75 22.08
C ASP A 185 -23.73 18.52 21.64
N MET A 186 -24.21 18.26 20.41
CA MET A 186 -25.39 18.91 19.83
C MET A 186 -26.71 18.23 20.23
N GLY A 187 -26.66 17.10 20.94
CA GLY A 187 -27.84 16.30 21.28
C GLY A 187 -28.54 15.70 20.05
N ILE A 188 -27.79 15.41 18.98
CA ILE A 188 -28.30 14.86 17.71
C ILE A 188 -27.92 13.39 17.59
N SER A 189 -28.89 12.53 17.35
CA SER A 189 -28.64 11.13 16.98
C SER A 189 -28.40 10.99 15.48
N LEU A 190 -27.37 10.24 15.10
CA LEU A 190 -27.05 9.91 13.70
C LEU A 190 -27.45 8.47 13.36
N ALA A 191 -27.84 8.23 12.11
CA ALA A 191 -28.24 6.91 11.61
C ALA A 191 -27.06 6.08 11.06
N ILE A 192 -25.83 6.60 11.13
CA ILE A 192 -24.62 5.94 10.64
C ILE A 192 -24.39 4.65 11.44
N ASN A 193 -24.34 3.52 10.73
CA ASN A 193 -24.07 2.20 11.32
C ASN A 193 -22.98 1.41 10.60
N LYS A 194 -22.43 1.97 9.51
CA LYS A 194 -21.30 1.42 8.75
C LYS A 194 -20.26 2.51 8.53
N ALA A 195 -18.98 2.16 8.65
CA ALA A 195 -17.87 3.03 8.34
C ALA A 195 -16.86 2.29 7.46
N VAL A 196 -16.55 2.86 6.30
CA VAL A 196 -15.51 2.41 5.39
C VAL A 196 -14.37 3.42 5.42
N VAL A 197 -13.24 3.05 6.04
CA VAL A 197 -12.18 4.01 6.37
C VAL A 197 -10.87 3.72 5.63
N GLY A 198 -10.05 4.75 5.48
CA GLY A 198 -8.74 4.68 4.84
C GLY A 198 -7.90 5.93 5.13
N GLY A 199 -6.70 6.02 4.58
CA GLY A 199 -5.84 7.22 4.68
C GLY A 199 -5.26 7.52 6.07
N GLY A 200 -5.55 6.69 7.08
CA GLY A 200 -5.00 6.79 8.43
C GLY A 200 -5.11 5.45 9.16
N ALA A 201 -4.38 5.30 10.28
CA ALA A 201 -4.40 4.07 11.07
C ALA A 201 -5.72 3.92 11.85
N LEU A 202 -6.36 2.75 11.77
CA LEU A 202 -7.52 2.40 12.60
C LEU A 202 -7.06 1.62 13.82
N PHE A 203 -6.87 2.31 14.94
CA PHE A 203 -6.46 1.67 16.19
C PHE A 203 -7.58 0.77 16.77
N PRO A 204 -7.23 -0.36 17.44
CA PRO A 204 -8.22 -1.26 18.03
C PRO A 204 -9.18 -0.57 19.02
N SER A 205 -8.69 0.38 19.82
CA SER A 205 -9.51 1.14 20.77
C SER A 205 -10.57 1.99 20.07
N LEU A 206 -10.18 2.71 19.02
CA LEU A 206 -11.09 3.53 18.23
C LEU A 206 -12.15 2.67 17.52
N ARG A 207 -11.74 1.50 17.00
CA ARG A 207 -12.68 0.55 16.40
C ARG A 207 -13.69 0.03 17.43
N GLN A 208 -13.24 -0.26 18.65
CA GLN A 208 -14.11 -0.73 19.73
C GLN A 208 -15.13 0.35 20.10
N GLU A 209 -14.72 1.61 20.18
CA GLU A 209 -15.63 2.73 20.43
C GLU A 209 -16.75 2.83 19.39
N TYR A 210 -16.45 2.59 18.10
CA TYR A 210 -17.46 2.50 17.06
C TYR A 210 -18.39 1.29 17.24
N ALA A 211 -17.83 0.12 17.57
CA ALA A 211 -18.61 -1.09 17.80
C ALA A 211 -19.58 -0.93 18.98
N ASP A 212 -19.16 -0.27 20.06
CA ASP A 212 -19.99 0.02 21.24
C ASP A 212 -21.18 0.93 20.90
N ARG A 213 -21.03 1.76 19.86
CA ARG A 213 -22.11 2.59 19.28
C ARG A 213 -22.91 1.88 18.18
N GLY A 214 -22.65 0.60 17.91
CA GLY A 214 -23.34 -0.16 16.87
C GLY A 214 -22.85 0.12 15.44
N ILE A 215 -21.67 0.72 15.29
CA ILE A 215 -21.08 1.08 13.99
C ILE A 215 -20.04 0.02 13.59
N SER A 216 -20.30 -0.70 12.51
CA SER A 216 -19.32 -1.58 11.89
C SER A 216 -18.28 -0.76 11.13
N CYS A 217 -17.03 -0.76 11.59
CA CYS A 217 -15.93 -0.03 10.96
C CYS A 217 -14.90 -0.99 10.36
N LEU A 218 -14.71 -0.92 9.04
CA LEU A 218 -13.71 -1.70 8.28
C LEU A 218 -12.79 -0.77 7.50
N GLN A 219 -11.54 -1.20 7.33
CA GLN A 219 -10.49 -0.41 6.69
C GLN A 219 -10.07 -0.97 5.33
N ALA A 220 -9.71 -0.09 4.40
CA ALA A 220 -8.98 -0.43 3.18
C ALA A 220 -7.56 0.14 3.19
N TYR A 221 -6.65 -0.60 2.55
CA TYR A 221 -5.33 -0.14 2.15
C TYR A 221 -5.37 0.27 0.68
N ALA A 222 -5.21 1.56 0.44
CA ALA A 222 -5.29 2.19 -0.87
C ALA A 222 -4.27 3.32 -0.99
N THR A 223 -3.84 3.62 -2.21
CA THR A 223 -2.98 4.78 -2.51
C THR A 223 -3.60 5.63 -3.61
N ALA A 224 -3.15 6.88 -3.74
CA ALA A 224 -3.59 7.77 -4.82
C ALA A 224 -3.23 7.22 -6.21
N ASP A 225 -2.09 6.53 -6.32
CA ASP A 225 -1.61 5.96 -7.58
C ASP A 225 -2.41 4.71 -7.99
N LEU A 226 -2.75 3.85 -7.03
CA LEU A 226 -3.26 2.52 -7.31
C LEU A 226 -4.77 2.43 -7.11
N GLY A 227 -5.38 3.22 -6.22
CA GLY A 227 -6.71 2.91 -5.68
C GLY A 227 -6.64 1.80 -4.65
N ASN A 228 -7.67 0.96 -4.58
CA ASN A 228 -7.74 -0.15 -3.63
C ASN A 228 -6.68 -1.22 -3.91
N ILE A 229 -5.93 -1.62 -2.89
CA ILE A 229 -4.92 -2.69 -2.95
C ILE A 229 -5.41 -3.89 -2.15
N ALA A 230 -5.86 -3.66 -0.92
CA ALA A 230 -6.38 -4.68 -0.03
C ALA A 230 -7.41 -4.10 0.94
N TYR A 231 -8.30 -4.93 1.47
CA TYR A 231 -9.37 -4.47 2.35
C TYR A 231 -9.77 -5.48 3.43
N GLU A 232 -10.23 -5.00 4.56
CA GLU A 232 -10.78 -5.85 5.62
C GLU A 232 -12.16 -6.39 5.25
N SER A 233 -12.51 -7.54 5.82
CA SER A 233 -13.87 -8.06 5.83
C SER A 233 -14.41 -8.13 7.27
N SER A 234 -15.67 -8.54 7.43
CA SER A 234 -16.28 -8.73 8.74
C SER A 234 -15.50 -9.66 9.68
N SER A 235 -14.68 -10.57 9.14
CA SER A 235 -13.83 -11.47 9.94
C SER A 235 -12.68 -10.76 10.64
N LYS A 236 -12.24 -9.58 10.15
CA LYS A 236 -11.11 -8.80 10.70
C LYS A 236 -9.80 -9.57 10.84
N GLU A 237 -9.63 -10.60 10.01
CA GLU A 237 -8.45 -11.47 9.99
C GLU A 237 -7.53 -11.04 8.84
N GLY A 238 -6.89 -9.87 8.97
CA GLY A 238 -6.07 -9.25 7.91
C GLY A 238 -6.85 -8.67 6.73
N MET A 239 -6.12 -8.06 5.80
CA MET A 239 -6.67 -7.38 4.62
C MET A 239 -6.55 -8.28 3.39
N ILE A 240 -7.67 -8.53 2.71
CA ILE A 240 -7.79 -9.36 1.52
C ILE A 240 -7.37 -8.53 0.32
N VAL A 241 -6.42 -9.02 -0.47
CA VAL A 241 -5.94 -8.35 -1.69
C VAL A 241 -7.07 -8.30 -2.72
N ASP A 242 -7.22 -7.16 -3.41
CA ASP A 242 -8.21 -7.02 -4.46
C ASP A 242 -7.86 -7.86 -5.70
N GLU A 243 -8.88 -8.36 -6.41
CA GLU A 243 -8.70 -9.26 -7.56
C GLU A 243 -8.07 -8.57 -8.79
N GLY A 244 -8.12 -7.23 -8.86
CA GLY A 244 -7.55 -6.43 -9.95
C GLY A 244 -6.12 -5.96 -9.74
N VAL A 245 -5.43 -6.45 -8.70
CA VAL A 245 -4.01 -6.19 -8.47
C VAL A 245 -3.26 -7.48 -8.13
N ILE A 246 -1.95 -7.48 -8.37
CA ILE A 246 -1.02 -8.46 -7.79
C ILE A 246 -0.17 -7.73 -6.76
N VAL A 247 -0.02 -8.33 -5.59
CA VAL A 247 0.80 -7.81 -4.50
C VAL A 247 2.01 -8.72 -4.31
N GLU A 248 3.18 -8.12 -4.25
CA GLU A 248 4.44 -8.73 -3.88
C GLU A 248 4.92 -8.09 -2.57
N ILE A 249 5.50 -8.89 -1.67
CA ILE A 249 6.23 -8.38 -0.50
C ILE A 249 7.71 -8.58 -0.77
N VAL A 250 8.46 -7.49 -0.88
CA VAL A 250 9.89 -7.52 -1.28
C VAL A 250 10.78 -6.94 -0.19
N THR A 251 12.07 -7.25 -0.22
CA THR A 251 13.03 -6.58 0.66
C THR A 251 13.12 -5.08 0.30
N PRO A 252 13.01 -4.14 1.26
CA PRO A 252 13.09 -2.72 0.97
C PRO A 252 14.37 -2.34 0.23
N GLY A 253 14.24 -1.48 -0.78
CA GLY A 253 15.36 -1.07 -1.63
C GLY A 253 15.75 -2.07 -2.72
N THR A 254 15.21 -3.30 -2.70
CA THR A 254 15.41 -4.34 -3.74
C THR A 254 14.14 -4.58 -4.56
N GLY A 255 14.15 -5.62 -5.41
CA GLY A 255 12.95 -6.22 -6.02
C GLY A 255 12.80 -7.72 -5.72
N GLN A 256 13.52 -8.22 -4.71
CA GLN A 256 13.54 -9.63 -4.32
C GLN A 256 12.41 -9.94 -3.33
N LEU A 257 11.67 -11.01 -3.59
CA LEU A 257 10.58 -11.47 -2.73
C LEU A 257 11.11 -11.92 -1.37
N VAL A 258 10.38 -11.58 -0.30
CA VAL A 258 10.60 -12.19 1.03
C VAL A 258 9.79 -13.47 1.17
N LEU A 259 10.13 -14.31 2.16
CA LEU A 259 9.35 -15.51 2.44
C LEU A 259 7.95 -15.14 2.98
N PRO A 260 6.91 -15.96 2.71
CA PRO A 260 5.58 -15.72 3.26
C PRO A 260 5.59 -15.57 4.79
N GLY A 261 5.01 -14.47 5.28
CA GLY A 261 4.97 -14.13 6.71
C GLY A 261 6.06 -13.16 7.17
N GLU A 262 7.14 -12.99 6.40
CA GLU A 262 8.17 -11.99 6.66
C GLU A 262 7.70 -10.59 6.26
N VAL A 263 8.20 -9.58 6.97
CA VAL A 263 7.86 -8.18 6.74
C VAL A 263 8.74 -7.61 5.63
N GLY A 264 8.12 -6.96 4.65
CA GLY A 264 8.80 -6.35 3.50
C GLY A 264 7.99 -5.19 2.90
N GLU A 265 8.57 -4.51 1.92
CA GLU A 265 7.95 -3.44 1.15
C GLU A 265 6.83 -4.01 0.27
N VAL A 266 5.67 -3.33 0.25
CA VAL A 266 4.55 -3.70 -0.61
C VAL A 266 4.78 -3.14 -2.00
N VAL A 267 4.94 -4.05 -2.97
CA VAL A 267 5.04 -3.76 -4.40
C VAL A 267 3.78 -4.25 -5.11
N VAL A 268 3.21 -3.42 -5.98
CA VAL A 268 1.91 -3.69 -6.60
C VAL A 268 1.99 -3.61 -8.11
N THR A 269 1.42 -4.61 -8.77
CA THR A 269 1.13 -4.57 -10.21
C THR A 269 -0.36 -4.40 -10.44
N SER A 270 -0.75 -3.28 -11.05
CA SER A 270 -2.13 -2.94 -11.36
C SER A 270 -2.58 -3.57 -12.68
N MET A 271 -3.73 -4.23 -12.69
CA MET A 271 -4.34 -4.78 -13.91
C MET A 271 -5.17 -3.76 -14.69
N ASN A 272 -5.14 -2.50 -14.26
CA ASN A 272 -5.80 -1.40 -14.95
C ASN A 272 -5.01 -1.03 -16.23
N ALA A 273 -5.61 -1.29 -17.38
CA ALA A 273 -4.98 -0.99 -18.68
C ALA A 273 -5.00 0.51 -19.02
N ASP A 274 -5.77 1.31 -18.28
CA ASP A 274 -5.92 2.76 -18.49
C ASP A 274 -4.83 3.55 -17.77
N TYR A 275 -4.24 2.95 -16.72
CA TYR A 275 -3.09 3.47 -16.00
C TYR A 275 -2.26 2.30 -15.44
N PRO A 276 -1.43 1.65 -16.28
CA PRO A 276 -0.70 0.48 -15.86
C PRO A 276 0.54 0.86 -15.04
N LEU A 277 0.51 0.52 -13.77
CA LEU A 277 1.65 0.56 -12.86
C LEU A 277 2.13 -0.87 -12.60
N ILE A 278 3.33 -1.19 -13.09
CA ILE A 278 3.93 -2.53 -12.97
C ILE A 278 5.01 -2.49 -11.89
N ARG A 279 4.94 -3.43 -10.95
CA ARG A 279 5.83 -3.52 -9.79
C ARG A 279 6.08 -2.16 -9.14
N PHE A 280 5.02 -1.41 -8.87
CA PHE A 280 5.10 -0.11 -8.26
C PHE A 280 5.29 -0.23 -6.76
N ALA A 281 6.41 0.31 -6.26
CA ALA A 281 6.71 0.36 -4.84
C ALA A 281 5.86 1.43 -4.14
N THR A 282 5.03 0.98 -3.19
CA THR A 282 4.13 1.87 -2.44
C THR A 282 4.87 2.75 -1.42
N GLY A 283 6.02 2.27 -0.94
CA GLY A 283 6.77 2.83 0.18
C GLY A 283 6.24 2.40 1.55
N ASP A 284 5.28 1.48 1.63
CA ASP A 284 4.74 0.93 2.87
C ASP A 284 5.20 -0.51 3.10
N MET A 285 5.23 -0.92 4.37
CA MET A 285 5.60 -2.27 4.79
C MET A 285 4.37 -3.11 5.13
N SER A 286 4.42 -4.40 4.80
CA SER A 286 3.45 -5.41 5.25
C SER A 286 4.06 -6.80 5.26
N ALA A 287 3.25 -7.81 5.55
CA ALA A 287 3.60 -9.22 5.42
C ALA A 287 2.39 -10.02 4.95
N VAL A 288 2.65 -11.11 4.22
CA VAL A 288 1.61 -12.08 3.85
C VAL A 288 1.05 -12.73 5.13
N LEU A 289 -0.28 -12.79 5.23
CA LEU A 289 -0.98 -13.51 6.28
C LEU A 289 -1.47 -14.87 5.73
N LEU A 290 -0.82 -15.94 6.17
CA LEU A 290 -1.06 -17.30 5.68
C LEU A 290 -2.46 -17.81 5.99
N GLY A 291 -2.96 -18.70 5.13
CA GLY A 291 -4.27 -19.33 5.24
C GLY A 291 -5.40 -18.52 4.61
N GLN A 292 -6.49 -19.20 4.32
CA GLN A 292 -7.70 -18.60 3.74
C GLN A 292 -8.45 -17.76 4.78
N SER A 293 -9.14 -16.71 4.32
CA SER A 293 -10.01 -15.92 5.20
C SER A 293 -11.22 -16.74 5.69
N PRO A 294 -11.59 -16.64 6.99
CA PRO A 294 -12.83 -17.24 7.49
C PRO A 294 -14.11 -16.71 6.84
N CYS A 295 -14.06 -15.55 6.16
CA CYS A 295 -15.22 -15.02 5.42
C CYS A 295 -15.50 -15.75 4.08
N GLY A 296 -14.69 -16.77 3.74
CA GLY A 296 -14.82 -17.56 2.51
C GLY A 296 -14.15 -16.93 1.29
N ARG A 297 -13.71 -15.66 1.37
CA ARG A 297 -12.86 -15.06 0.33
C ARG A 297 -11.53 -15.81 0.22
N THR A 298 -11.10 -16.01 -1.01
CA THR A 298 -10.03 -16.96 -1.36
C THR A 298 -8.72 -16.29 -1.75
N ASN A 299 -8.70 -14.97 -1.96
CA ASN A 299 -7.48 -14.26 -2.32
C ASN A 299 -6.49 -14.20 -1.13
N MET A 300 -5.24 -13.92 -1.45
CA MET A 300 -4.17 -13.66 -0.47
C MET A 300 -4.61 -12.56 0.52
N ARG A 301 -4.11 -12.70 1.75
CA ARG A 301 -4.25 -11.67 2.78
C ARG A 301 -2.90 -11.08 3.14
N ILE A 302 -2.88 -9.81 3.48
CA ILE A 302 -1.75 -9.12 4.10
C ILE A 302 -2.13 -8.67 5.52
N LYS A 303 -1.15 -8.49 6.40
CA LYS A 303 -1.39 -8.06 7.78
C LYS A 303 -1.95 -6.62 7.88
N GLY A 304 -1.81 -5.82 6.81
CA GLY A 304 -2.12 -4.39 6.80
C GLY A 304 -0.85 -3.56 6.89
N TRP A 305 -0.97 -2.26 7.18
CA TRP A 305 0.17 -1.36 7.25
C TRP A 305 1.05 -1.65 8.48
N MET A 306 2.35 -1.85 8.26
CA MET A 306 3.34 -2.17 9.30
C MET A 306 4.49 -1.14 9.36
N GLY A 307 4.29 0.06 8.83
CA GLY A 307 5.31 1.10 8.77
C GLY A 307 5.68 1.51 7.36
N ARG A 308 6.72 2.34 7.23
CA ARG A 308 7.24 2.84 5.95
C ARG A 308 8.52 2.11 5.57
N ALA A 309 8.69 1.88 4.28
CA ALA A 309 9.91 1.27 3.71
C ALA A 309 11.07 2.27 3.60
N ASP A 310 10.78 3.59 3.63
CA ASP A 310 11.81 4.62 3.69
C ASP A 310 12.46 4.61 5.08
N GLN A 311 13.56 3.86 5.15
CA GLN A 311 14.40 3.72 6.34
C GLN A 311 15.65 4.61 6.21
N THR A 312 15.54 5.73 5.48
CA THR A 312 16.67 6.64 5.30
C THR A 312 17.09 7.23 6.66
N THR A 313 18.36 7.08 7.00
CA THR A 313 18.97 7.74 8.17
C THR A 313 20.16 8.62 7.77
N LYS A 314 20.41 9.66 8.55
CA LYS A 314 21.57 10.56 8.38
C LYS A 314 22.65 10.21 9.40
N ILE A 315 23.82 9.77 8.92
CA ILE A 315 24.98 9.39 9.74
C ILE A 315 26.13 10.31 9.36
N LYS A 316 26.70 11.05 10.34
CA LYS A 316 27.85 11.95 10.12
C LYS A 316 27.69 12.89 8.92
N GLY A 317 26.47 13.40 8.69
CA GLY A 317 26.18 14.32 7.59
C GLY A 317 25.72 13.66 6.28
N MET A 318 25.90 12.34 6.13
CA MET A 318 25.56 11.58 4.92
C MET A 318 24.23 10.83 5.08
N PHE A 319 23.42 10.80 4.03
CA PHE A 319 22.21 9.98 4.01
C PHE A 319 22.56 8.56 3.58
N VAL A 320 22.09 7.58 4.35
CA VAL A 320 22.14 6.16 4.04
C VAL A 320 20.73 5.70 3.72
N ARG A 321 20.55 5.08 2.56
CA ARG A 321 19.24 4.66 2.04
C ARG A 321 19.18 3.15 1.79
N PRO A 322 17.99 2.53 1.84
CA PRO A 322 17.81 1.09 1.62
C PRO A 322 18.46 0.56 0.32
N GLU A 323 18.40 1.33 -0.77
CA GLU A 323 18.94 0.89 -2.08
C GLU A 323 20.47 0.80 -2.06
N GLN A 324 21.14 1.62 -1.22
CA GLN A 324 22.58 1.52 -1.02
C GLN A 324 22.93 0.24 -0.25
N VAL A 325 22.15 -0.09 0.79
CA VAL A 325 22.32 -1.34 1.56
C VAL A 325 22.10 -2.56 0.67
N ALA A 326 21.04 -2.55 -0.14
CA ALA A 326 20.76 -3.57 -1.15
C ALA A 326 21.96 -3.81 -2.09
N SER A 327 22.58 -2.74 -2.59
CA SER A 327 23.70 -2.86 -3.51
C SER A 327 24.98 -3.46 -2.90
N ILE A 328 25.06 -3.62 -1.57
CA ILE A 328 26.12 -4.39 -0.92
C ILE A 328 25.87 -5.88 -1.17
N VAL A 329 24.64 -6.35 -0.99
CA VAL A 329 24.24 -7.75 -1.25
C VAL A 329 24.50 -8.12 -2.71
N ASP A 330 24.11 -7.25 -3.66
CA ASP A 330 24.29 -7.49 -5.09
C ASP A 330 25.77 -7.65 -5.52
N ARG A 331 26.71 -7.14 -4.73
CA ARG A 331 28.15 -7.18 -5.04
C ARG A 331 28.86 -8.39 -4.44
N HIS A 332 28.24 -9.10 -3.50
CA HIS A 332 28.85 -10.18 -2.72
C HIS A 332 27.89 -11.38 -2.67
N ALA A 333 28.13 -12.38 -3.51
CA ALA A 333 27.21 -13.51 -3.69
C ALA A 333 27.06 -14.39 -2.43
N GLU A 334 28.04 -14.36 -1.54
CA GLU A 334 28.07 -15.06 -0.26
C GLU A 334 27.27 -14.36 0.85
N VAL A 335 26.85 -13.11 0.62
CA VAL A 335 26.06 -12.31 1.55
C VAL A 335 24.58 -12.52 1.26
N VAL A 336 23.83 -12.96 2.26
CA VAL A 336 22.40 -13.28 2.14
C VAL A 336 21.54 -12.13 2.62
N LYS A 337 21.93 -11.47 3.71
CA LYS A 337 21.19 -10.36 4.32
C LYS A 337 22.16 -9.35 4.92
N VAL A 338 21.80 -8.07 4.83
CA VAL A 338 22.54 -6.98 5.45
C VAL A 338 21.60 -6.15 6.31
N ARG A 339 22.05 -5.78 7.51
CA ARG A 339 21.43 -4.75 8.34
C ARG A 339 22.46 -3.69 8.69
N VAL A 340 22.12 -2.43 8.44
CA VAL A 340 22.89 -1.28 8.93
C VAL A 340 22.26 -0.82 10.23
N ILE A 341 23.02 -0.88 11.33
CA ILE A 341 22.61 -0.37 12.64
C ILE A 341 23.37 0.93 12.90
N VAL A 342 22.64 1.96 13.33
CA VAL A 342 23.23 3.23 13.74
C VAL A 342 23.05 3.38 15.24
N GLN A 343 24.17 3.51 15.94
CA GLN A 343 24.19 3.72 17.38
C GLN A 343 24.96 5.00 17.73
N ARG A 344 24.78 5.48 18.95
CA ARG A 344 25.55 6.57 19.51
C ARG A 344 26.41 6.04 20.66
N LEU A 345 27.72 6.02 20.48
CA LEU A 345 28.67 5.65 21.52
C LEU A 345 29.37 6.92 22.02
N GLY A 346 28.96 7.38 23.21
CA GLY A 346 29.38 8.67 23.75
C GLY A 346 28.89 9.84 22.90
N GLN A 347 29.81 10.64 22.36
CA GLN A 347 29.48 11.79 21.49
C GLN A 347 29.60 11.48 19.99
N GLN A 348 29.82 10.21 19.61
CA GLN A 348 30.04 9.84 18.22
C GLN A 348 28.98 8.86 17.72
N ASP A 349 28.52 9.09 16.49
CA ASP A 349 27.73 8.11 15.75
C ASP A 349 28.63 6.97 15.29
N VAL A 350 28.18 5.74 15.50
CA VAL A 350 28.82 4.50 15.05
C VAL A 350 27.85 3.76 14.14
N MET A 351 28.33 3.45 12.93
CA MET A 351 27.61 2.63 11.96
C MET A 351 28.15 1.22 12.05
N ILE A 352 27.28 0.26 12.34
CA ILE A 352 27.57 -1.17 12.33
C ILE A 352 26.86 -1.76 11.11
N VAL A 353 27.56 -2.56 10.31
CA VAL A 353 27.00 -3.26 9.16
C VAL A 353 27.09 -4.75 9.47
N GLN A 354 25.95 -5.34 9.82
CA GLN A 354 25.81 -6.77 10.08
C GLN A 354 25.52 -7.50 8.77
N LEU A 355 26.30 -8.52 8.46
CA LEU A 355 26.15 -9.34 7.25
C LEU A 355 25.92 -10.80 7.63
N GLU A 356 24.81 -11.38 7.19
CA GLU A 356 24.66 -12.83 7.15
C GLU A 356 25.46 -13.36 5.97
N SER A 357 26.58 -14.02 6.26
CA SER A 357 27.53 -14.47 5.26
C SER A 357 28.14 -15.82 5.64
N THR A 358 28.47 -16.62 4.63
CA THR A 358 29.23 -17.88 4.82
C THR A 358 30.74 -17.66 4.93
N CYS A 359 31.23 -16.50 4.51
CA CYS A 359 32.60 -16.05 4.75
C CYS A 359 32.75 -15.51 6.18
N SER A 360 33.92 -15.70 6.80
CA SER A 360 34.25 -15.24 8.17
C SER A 360 35.23 -14.07 8.22
N ASP A 361 35.73 -13.59 7.08
CA ASP A 361 36.70 -12.48 7.02
C ASP A 361 36.00 -11.15 6.74
N GLU A 362 35.85 -10.34 7.79
CA GLU A 362 35.20 -9.01 7.75
C GLU A 362 35.91 -8.02 6.81
N SER A 363 37.22 -8.18 6.59
CA SER A 363 38.03 -7.23 5.84
C SER A 363 37.64 -7.14 4.36
N ILE A 364 37.01 -8.20 3.83
CA ILE A 364 36.51 -8.30 2.46
C ILE A 364 35.43 -7.25 2.17
N TYR A 365 34.59 -6.94 3.17
CA TYR A 365 33.42 -6.08 2.97
C TYR A 365 33.69 -4.61 3.21
N ALA A 366 34.74 -4.28 3.99
CA ALA A 366 35.01 -2.92 4.46
C ALA A 366 35.13 -1.90 3.33
N GLU A 367 35.88 -2.21 2.26
CA GLU A 367 36.05 -1.31 1.12
C GLU A 367 34.74 -1.11 0.34
N THR A 368 33.96 -2.19 0.17
CA THR A 368 32.67 -2.11 -0.53
C THR A 368 31.69 -1.26 0.26
N ILE A 369 31.60 -1.47 1.58
CA ILE A 369 30.75 -0.68 2.47
C ILE A 369 31.13 0.80 2.42
N GLU A 370 32.43 1.12 2.52
CA GLU A 370 32.89 2.51 2.44
C GLU A 370 32.55 3.15 1.10
N LYS A 371 32.75 2.45 -0.02
CA LYS A 371 32.43 2.98 -1.35
C LYS A 371 30.93 3.15 -1.60
N THR A 372 30.11 2.24 -1.08
CA THR A 372 28.66 2.21 -1.33
C THR A 372 27.91 3.15 -0.40
N LEU A 373 28.20 3.10 0.90
CA LEU A 373 27.54 3.93 1.92
C LEU A 373 28.23 5.30 2.10
N LYS A 374 29.41 5.50 1.49
CA LYS A 374 30.25 6.71 1.64
C LYS A 374 30.66 7.00 3.08
N LEU A 375 30.68 5.96 3.92
CA LEU A 375 30.95 6.00 5.34
C LEU A 375 31.74 4.77 5.75
N LYS A 376 32.71 4.94 6.65
CA LYS A 376 33.33 3.81 7.35
C LYS A 376 32.39 3.32 8.45
N GLY A 377 32.24 2.00 8.55
CA GLY A 377 31.46 1.33 9.58
C GLY A 377 32.22 0.13 10.16
N VAL A 378 31.79 -0.31 11.33
CA VAL A 378 32.20 -1.59 11.91
C VAL A 378 31.48 -2.68 11.12
N VAL A 379 32.22 -3.65 10.61
CA VAL A 379 31.67 -4.80 9.90
C VAL A 379 31.51 -5.92 10.91
N GLU A 380 30.34 -6.55 10.95
CA GLU A 380 30.10 -7.71 11.81
C GLU A 380 29.51 -8.83 10.95
N ILE A 381 30.19 -9.97 10.90
CA ILE A 381 29.64 -11.17 10.26
C ILE A 381 28.82 -11.92 11.30
N VAL A 382 27.55 -12.14 11.01
CA VAL A 382 26.61 -12.86 11.87
C VAL A 382 26.25 -14.20 11.24
N ALA A 383 25.80 -15.13 12.09
CA ALA A 383 25.40 -16.46 11.62
C ALA A 383 24.24 -16.34 10.60
N PRO A 384 24.18 -17.22 9.59
CA PRO A 384 23.03 -17.28 8.69
C PRO A 384 21.71 -17.39 9.46
N GLU A 385 20.67 -16.69 8.98
CA GLU A 385 19.33 -16.64 9.57
C GLU A 385 19.23 -16.00 10.97
N SER A 386 20.28 -15.35 11.47
CA SER A 386 20.27 -14.74 12.81
C SER A 386 19.71 -13.31 12.84
N LEU A 387 19.69 -12.58 11.72
CA LEU A 387 19.12 -11.24 11.66
C LEU A 387 17.58 -11.27 11.62
N PRO A 388 16.91 -10.36 12.34
CA PRO A 388 15.46 -10.30 12.38
C PRO A 388 14.79 -10.22 10.99
N LYS A 389 13.57 -10.73 10.92
CA LYS A 389 12.71 -10.73 9.72
C LYS A 389 11.57 -9.70 9.87
N ASP A 390 11.93 -8.53 10.40
CA ASP A 390 11.05 -7.41 10.77
C ASP A 390 10.95 -6.33 9.66
N GLY A 391 11.63 -6.54 8.53
CA GLY A 391 11.65 -5.62 7.40
C GLY A 391 12.65 -4.47 7.52
N LEU A 392 13.40 -4.37 8.61
CA LEU A 392 14.44 -3.33 8.77
C LEU A 392 15.75 -3.75 8.12
N VAL A 393 16.17 -2.99 7.12
CA VAL A 393 17.51 -3.00 6.51
C VAL A 393 18.40 -1.90 7.07
N ILE A 394 17.80 -0.82 7.60
CA ILE A 394 18.47 0.24 8.34
C ILE A 394 17.73 0.44 9.66
N GLU A 395 18.46 0.35 10.77
CA GLU A 395 17.94 0.47 12.12
C GLU A 395 18.67 1.61 12.85
N ASP A 396 17.96 2.71 13.11
CA ASP A 396 18.51 3.84 13.86
C ASP A 396 18.18 3.70 15.35
N GLN A 397 19.17 3.25 16.13
CA GLN A 397 19.08 3.02 17.58
C GLN A 397 19.61 4.20 18.40
N ARG A 398 19.94 5.34 17.76
CA ARG A 398 20.46 6.51 18.49
C ARG A 398 19.37 7.09 19.39
N SER A 399 19.69 7.19 20.69
CA SER A 399 18.96 8.06 21.62
C SER A 399 19.73 9.38 21.81
N TYR A 400 18.97 10.46 22.00
CA TYR A 400 19.46 11.81 22.24
C TYR A 400 19.06 12.34 23.63
N ASP A 401 18.51 11.45 24.47
CA ASP A 401 18.12 11.74 25.85
C ASP A 401 19.31 12.03 26.78
#